data_AF-A0A0A0KEA2-F1
#
_entry.id   AF-A0A0A0KEA2-F1
#
_cell.length_a   1.000
_cell.length_b   1.000
_cell.length_c   1.000
_cell.angle_alpha   90.00
_cell.angle_beta   90.00
_cell.angle_gamma   90.00
#
_symmetry.space_group_name_H-M   'P 1'
#
loop_
_entity.id
_entity.type
_entity.pdbx_description
1 polymer ?
#
loop_
_entity_poly.entity_id
_entity_poly.type
_entity_poly.pdbx_seq_one_letter_code
_entity_poly.pdbx_strand_id
1 'polypeptide(L)'
;MVRMLRACIRSLLKFVNSGNGMVGIAMILYGIWLMRAWQRHLGHLPYEGPNDPIPWFTYSFLGLGILLCVITCLGHIAAETANGCCLHLYMLLLFMVIMVEAGVTTDVFLNRDWAEDFPKDPSGCFDQFKHFIKSNFNICKWIGISTVSIQGLSLLLAMVLKAIGSRRYYESDDEYAPERLPFLKNTLHSPTACVIGDPVFPSKNDTWNKQTEDK
;
A
#
# COMPACT_ATOMS: atom_id res chain seq x y z
N MET A 1 -21.36 13.51 9.29
CA MET A 1 -20.50 14.17 8.29
C MET A 1 -19.14 13.49 8.11
N VAL A 2 -18.33 13.31 9.17
CA VAL A 2 -16.97 12.72 9.09
C VAL A 2 -16.91 11.30 8.49
N ARG A 3 -17.88 10.42 8.80
CA ARG A 3 -17.95 9.07 8.21
C ARG A 3 -18.13 9.09 6.69
N MET A 4 -18.95 10.01 6.18
CA MET A 4 -19.20 10.17 4.75
C MET A 4 -17.99 10.75 4.03
N LEU A 5 -17.32 11.75 4.64
CA LEU A 5 -16.07 12.30 4.15
C LEU A 5 -14.97 11.22 4.05
N ARG A 6 -14.82 10.38 5.09
CA ARG A 6 -13.86 9.27 5.09
C ARG A 6 -14.15 8.26 3.98
N ALA A 7 -15.41 7.91 3.76
CA ALA A 7 -15.82 7.01 2.68
C ALA A 7 -15.52 7.62 1.31
N CYS A 8 -15.80 8.91 1.13
CA CYS A 8 -15.51 9.66 -0.08
C CYS A 8 -14.01 9.67 -0.40
N ILE A 9 -13.16 10.03 0.59
CA ILE A 9 -11.70 10.05 0.43
C ILE A 9 -11.16 8.66 0.09
N ARG A 10 -11.63 7.61 0.78
CA ARG A 10 -11.24 6.23 0.48
C ARG A 10 -11.60 5.83 -0.95
N SER A 11 -12.82 6.17 -1.39
CA SER A 11 -13.28 5.86 -2.74
C SER A 11 -12.43 6.57 -3.79
N LEU A 12 -12.18 7.87 -3.61
CA LEU A 12 -11.37 8.67 -4.53
C LEU A 12 -9.92 8.16 -4.60
N LEU A 13 -9.32 7.83 -3.45
CA LEU A 13 -7.96 7.30 -3.39
C LEU A 13 -7.87 5.93 -4.11
N LYS A 14 -8.87 5.05 -3.94
CA LYS A 14 -8.94 3.79 -4.69
C LYS A 14 -9.12 4.01 -6.19
N PHE A 15 -9.97 4.96 -6.58
CA PHE A 15 -10.21 5.29 -7.99
C PHE A 15 -8.93 5.76 -8.68
N VAL A 16 -8.22 6.71 -8.06
CA VAL A 16 -6.96 7.23 -8.60
C VAL A 16 -5.88 6.15 -8.65
N ASN A 17 -5.73 5.35 -7.58
CA ASN A 17 -4.77 4.25 -7.57
C ASN A 17 -5.10 3.18 -8.62
N SER A 18 -6.38 2.85 -8.84
CA SER A 18 -6.76 1.92 -9.90
C SER A 18 -6.38 2.43 -11.29
N GLY A 19 -6.52 3.73 -11.54
CA GLY A 19 -6.06 4.35 -12.79
C GLY A 19 -4.55 4.20 -12.98
N ASN A 20 -3.76 4.49 -11.94
CA ASN A 20 -2.31 4.30 -11.95
C ASN A 20 -1.91 2.82 -12.15
N GLY A 21 -2.65 1.88 -11.56
CA GLY A 21 -2.42 0.45 -11.76
C GLY A 21 -2.67 0.01 -13.19
N MET A 22 -3.72 0.52 -13.84
CA MET A 22 -3.97 0.26 -15.26
C MET A 22 -2.82 0.76 -16.13
N VAL A 23 -2.30 1.96 -15.86
CA VAL A 23 -1.12 2.51 -16.54
C VAL A 23 0.10 1.62 -16.29
N GLY A 24 0.35 1.20 -15.05
CA GLY A 24 1.44 0.29 -14.71
C GLY A 24 1.36 -1.05 -15.45
N ILE A 25 0.18 -1.67 -15.52
CA ILE A 25 -0.04 -2.90 -16.28
C ILE A 25 0.22 -2.68 -17.77
N ALA A 26 -0.29 -1.59 -18.35
CA ALA A 26 -0.05 -1.25 -19.75
C ALA A 26 1.45 -1.06 -20.04
N MET A 27 2.18 -0.39 -19.13
CA MET A 27 3.63 -0.23 -19.22
C MET A 27 4.36 -1.57 -19.15
N ILE A 28 3.94 -2.48 -18.27
CA ILE A 28 4.54 -3.81 -18.17
C ILE A 28 4.31 -4.61 -19.45
N LEU A 29 3.08 -4.64 -19.96
CA LEU A 29 2.74 -5.36 -21.21
C LEU A 29 3.53 -4.80 -22.39
N TYR A 30 3.63 -3.47 -22.50
CA TYR A 30 4.42 -2.82 -23.54
C TYR A 30 5.92 -3.07 -23.39
N GLY A 31 6.45 -3.04 -22.16
CA GLY A 31 7.85 -3.37 -21.86
C GLY A 31 8.21 -4.82 -22.21
N ILE A 32 7.33 -5.78 -21.90
CA ILE A 32 7.48 -7.18 -22.31
C ILE A 32 7.46 -7.30 -23.84
N TRP A 33 6.59 -6.54 -24.51
CA TRP A 33 6.53 -6.50 -25.97
C TRP A 33 7.82 -5.93 -26.56
N LEU A 34 8.34 -4.81 -26.04
CA LEU A 34 9.63 -4.22 -26.45
C LEU A 34 10.77 -5.22 -26.28
N MET A 35 10.82 -5.94 -25.16
CA MET A 35 11.84 -6.97 -24.91
C MET A 35 11.75 -8.10 -25.94
N ARG A 36 10.54 -8.58 -26.24
CA ARG A 36 10.36 -9.61 -27.28
C ARG A 36 10.71 -9.11 -28.67
N ALA A 37 10.36 -7.87 -29.01
CA ALA A 37 10.72 -7.26 -30.29
C ALA A 37 12.25 -7.17 -30.44
N TRP A 38 12.93 -6.74 -29.38
CA TRP A 38 14.39 -6.67 -29.31
C TRP A 38 15.05 -8.05 -29.47
N GLN A 39 14.56 -9.06 -28.75
CA GLN A 39 15.06 -10.44 -28.87
C GLN A 39 14.94 -11.00 -30.29
N ARG A 40 13.86 -10.67 -31.03
CA ARG A 40 13.72 -11.10 -32.43
C ARG A 40 14.75 -10.45 -33.36
N HIS A 41 15.08 -9.18 -33.13
CA HIS A 41 16.13 -8.50 -33.90
C HIS A 41 17.52 -9.10 -33.60
N LEU A 42 17.82 -9.37 -32.34
CA LEU A 42 19.08 -10.02 -31.93
C LEU A 42 19.21 -11.46 -32.42
N GLY A 43 18.13 -12.23 -32.47
CA GLY A 43 18.15 -13.63 -32.94
C GLY A 43 18.54 -13.82 -34.42
N HIS A 44 18.63 -12.74 -35.20
CA HIS A 44 19.15 -12.74 -36.57
C HIS A 44 20.65 -12.42 -36.67
N LEU A 45 21.27 -11.95 -35.59
CA LEU A 45 22.70 -11.61 -35.55
C LEU A 45 23.50 -12.82 -35.05
N PRO A 46 24.73 -13.05 -35.56
CA PRO A 46 25.62 -14.05 -34.99
C PRO A 46 25.89 -13.70 -33.53
N TYR A 47 25.70 -14.67 -32.64
CA TYR A 47 25.85 -14.55 -31.19
C TYR A 47 27.25 -14.02 -30.83
N GLU A 48 27.38 -12.72 -30.53
CA GLU A 48 28.62 -12.06 -30.13
C GLU A 48 28.77 -11.98 -28.60
N GLY A 49 28.83 -13.15 -27.95
CA GLY A 49 29.48 -13.29 -26.63
C GLY A 49 28.94 -12.44 -25.47
N PRO A 50 29.66 -12.41 -24.33
CA PRO A 50 29.20 -11.85 -23.05
C PRO A 50 29.11 -10.31 -22.99
N ASN A 51 29.28 -9.60 -24.11
CA ASN A 51 29.27 -8.14 -24.20
C ASN A 51 28.00 -7.59 -24.89
N ASP A 52 26.96 -8.41 -25.03
CA ASP A 52 25.69 -7.95 -25.60
C ASP A 52 25.17 -6.72 -24.84
N PRO A 53 24.96 -5.59 -25.54
CA PRO A 53 24.59 -4.35 -24.88
C PRO A 53 23.21 -4.49 -24.23
N ILE A 54 23.14 -4.12 -22.96
CA ILE A 54 21.92 -4.24 -22.14
C ILE A 54 20.91 -3.17 -22.61
N PRO A 55 19.67 -3.53 -23.00
CA PRO A 55 18.62 -2.58 -23.35
C PRO A 55 18.06 -1.92 -22.09
N TRP A 56 18.86 -1.06 -21.46
CA TRP A 56 18.60 -0.45 -20.15
C TRP A 56 17.27 0.32 -20.12
N PHE A 57 16.88 0.94 -21.23
CA PHE A 57 15.62 1.69 -21.33
C PHE A 57 14.41 0.78 -21.18
N THR A 58 14.41 -0.39 -21.85
CA THR A 58 13.35 -1.39 -21.75
C THR A 58 13.20 -1.91 -20.32
N TYR A 59 14.31 -2.18 -19.63
CA TYR A 59 14.28 -2.60 -18.22
C TYR A 59 13.80 -1.49 -17.29
N SER A 60 14.20 -0.25 -17.52
CA SER A 60 13.76 0.91 -16.75
C SER A 60 12.25 1.14 -16.91
N PHE A 61 11.75 1.04 -18.14
CA PHE A 61 10.31 1.16 -18.44
C PHE A 61 9.49 0.04 -17.79
N LEU A 62 10.01 -1.20 -17.83
CA LEU A 62 9.40 -2.34 -17.15
C LEU A 62 9.40 -2.16 -15.63
N GLY A 63 10.53 -1.76 -15.06
CA GLY A 63 10.69 -1.50 -13.62
C GLY A 63 9.76 -0.39 -13.12
N LEU A 64 9.62 0.69 -13.89
CA LEU A 64 8.68 1.77 -13.59
C LEU A 64 7.22 1.27 -13.59
N GLY A 65 6.85 0.42 -14.56
CA GLY A 65 5.52 -0.21 -14.58
C GLY A 65 5.26 -1.09 -13.35
N ILE A 66 6.24 -1.90 -12.94
CA ILE A 66 6.16 -2.73 -11.71
C ILE A 66 6.02 -1.84 -10.47
N LEU A 67 6.80 -0.77 -10.36
CA LEU A 67 6.73 0.18 -9.26
C LEU A 67 5.34 0.80 -9.13
N LEU A 68 4.73 1.23 -10.24
CA LEU A 68 3.36 1.76 -10.26
C LEU A 68 2.33 0.73 -9.79
N CYS A 69 2.48 -0.54 -10.18
CA CYS A 69 1.63 -1.64 -9.70
C CYS A 69 1.79 -1.85 -8.19
N VAL A 70 3.02 -1.82 -7.66
CA VAL A 70 3.27 -1.94 -6.21
C VAL A 70 2.66 -0.78 -5.43
N ILE A 71 2.86 0.46 -5.91
CA ILE A 71 2.26 1.67 -5.31
C ILE A 71 0.73 1.57 -5.31
N THR A 72 0.15 1.07 -6.41
CA THR A 72 -1.30 0.85 -6.53
C THR A 72 -1.80 -0.15 -5.49
N CYS A 73 -1.18 -1.33 -5.40
CA CYS A 73 -1.54 -2.34 -4.42
C CYS A 73 -1.47 -1.79 -2.99
N LEU A 74 -0.38 -1.10 -2.65
CA LEU A 74 -0.23 -0.46 -1.34
C LEU A 74 -1.27 0.63 -1.11
N GLY A 75 -1.64 1.40 -2.14
CA GLY A 75 -2.68 2.42 -2.07
C GLY A 75 -4.07 1.85 -1.80
N HIS A 76 -4.43 0.73 -2.44
CA HIS A 76 -5.68 0.01 -2.16
C HIS A 76 -5.71 -0.53 -0.72
N ILE A 77 -4.62 -1.18 -0.28
CA ILE A 77 -4.47 -1.69 1.08
C ILE A 77 -4.54 -0.55 2.09
N ALA A 78 -3.85 0.57 1.85
CA ALA A 78 -3.85 1.75 2.72
C ALA A 78 -5.25 2.38 2.82
N ALA A 79 -6.01 2.43 1.73
CA ALA A 79 -7.38 2.92 1.73
C ALA A 79 -8.33 2.04 2.56
N GLU A 80 -8.17 0.71 2.51
CA GLU A 80 -9.04 -0.26 3.18
C GLU A 80 -8.68 -0.47 4.65
N THR A 81 -7.43 -0.84 4.91
CA THR A 81 -7.01 -1.38 6.21
C THR A 81 -6.90 -0.31 7.28
N ALA A 82 -6.73 0.97 6.91
CA ALA A 82 -6.31 2.02 7.83
C ALA A 82 -5.09 1.61 8.69
N ASN A 83 -4.31 0.63 8.24
CA ASN A 83 -3.10 0.20 8.92
C ASN A 83 -2.07 1.31 8.80
N GLY A 84 -1.52 1.74 9.94
CA GLY A 84 -0.52 2.80 9.97
C GLY A 84 0.68 2.48 9.07
N CYS A 85 1.20 1.26 9.13
CA CYS A 85 2.40 0.87 8.38
C CYS A 85 2.20 0.95 6.86
N CYS A 86 1.14 0.33 6.32
CA CYS A 86 0.85 0.37 4.88
C CYS A 86 0.60 1.79 4.36
N LEU A 87 -0.08 2.63 5.15
CA LEU A 87 -0.33 4.02 4.81
C LEU A 87 0.98 4.84 4.77
N HIS A 88 1.89 4.63 5.72
CA HIS A 88 3.20 5.30 5.71
C HIS A 88 4.07 4.83 4.55
N LEU A 89 4.14 3.53 4.27
CA LEU A 89 4.87 3.00 3.12
C LEU A 89 4.34 3.56 1.81
N TYR A 90 3.02 3.62 1.64
CA TYR A 90 2.39 4.24 0.48
C TYR A 90 2.78 5.72 0.32
N MET A 91 2.65 6.52 1.39
CA MET A 91 3.02 7.94 1.37
C MET A 91 4.52 8.15 1.10
N LEU A 92 5.38 7.30 1.69
CA LEU A 92 6.81 7.34 1.46
C LEU A 92 7.15 7.07 -0.01
N LEU A 93 6.57 6.02 -0.60
CA LEU A 93 6.80 5.70 -2.00
C LEU A 93 6.31 6.80 -2.94
N LEU A 94 5.12 7.38 -2.70
CA LEU A 94 4.64 8.53 -3.47
C LEU A 94 5.58 9.72 -3.37
N PHE A 95 6.06 10.03 -2.16
CA PHE A 95 7.02 11.11 -1.96
C PHE A 95 8.33 10.86 -2.70
N MET A 96 8.85 9.62 -2.65
CA MET A 96 10.06 9.25 -3.38
C MET A 96 9.87 9.37 -4.89
N VAL A 97 8.71 8.98 -5.43
CA VAL A 97 8.40 9.17 -6.86
C VAL A 97 8.37 10.65 -7.23
N ILE A 98 7.69 11.49 -6.43
CA ILE A 98 7.66 12.95 -6.65
C ILE A 98 9.08 13.54 -6.62
N MET A 99 9.93 13.09 -5.69
CA MET A 99 11.32 13.56 -5.60
C MET A 99 12.16 13.13 -6.80
N VAL A 100 12.00 11.89 -7.27
CA VAL A 100 12.67 11.42 -8.49
C VAL A 100 12.19 12.20 -9.71
N GLU A 101 10.87 12.44 -9.85
CA GLU A 101 10.31 13.24 -10.95
C GLU A 101 10.84 14.68 -10.92
N ALA A 102 10.88 15.31 -9.74
CA ALA A 102 11.43 16.65 -9.57
C ALA A 102 12.93 16.70 -9.89
N GLY A 103 13.69 15.69 -9.45
CA GLY A 103 15.12 15.55 -9.75
C GLY A 103 15.38 15.43 -11.25
N VAL A 104 14.72 14.48 -11.91
CA VAL A 104 14.84 14.27 -13.37
C VAL A 104 14.39 15.51 -14.15
N THR A 105 13.29 16.15 -13.74
CA THR A 105 12.80 17.37 -14.41
C THR A 105 13.79 18.51 -14.26
N THR A 106 14.37 18.68 -13.08
CA THR A 106 15.37 19.72 -12.80
C THR A 106 16.64 19.47 -13.60
N ASP A 107 17.10 18.22 -13.64
CA ASP A 107 18.28 17.82 -14.40
C ASP A 107 18.11 18.07 -15.91
N VAL A 108 16.99 17.63 -16.50
CA VAL A 108 16.66 17.87 -17.90
C VAL A 108 16.52 19.37 -18.22
N PHE A 109 16.10 20.19 -17.25
CA PHE A 109 15.90 21.63 -17.46
C PHE A 109 17.20 22.45 -17.29
N LEU A 110 18.06 22.07 -16.34
CA LEU A 110 19.31 22.79 -16.06
C LEU A 110 20.47 22.32 -16.93
N ASN A 111 20.53 21.02 -17.24
CA ASN A 111 21.60 20.45 -18.04
C ASN A 111 21.23 20.52 -19.53
N ARG A 112 21.95 21.33 -20.30
CA ARG A 112 21.75 21.43 -21.76
C ARG A 112 22.10 20.14 -22.49
N ASP A 113 23.01 19.35 -21.91
CA ASP A 113 23.55 18.14 -22.50
C ASP A 113 23.07 16.88 -21.75
N TRP A 114 21.93 16.97 -21.03
CA TRP A 114 21.33 15.86 -20.26
C TRP A 114 21.20 14.54 -21.03
N ALA A 115 21.05 14.63 -22.36
CA ALA A 115 20.91 13.46 -23.21
C ALA A 115 22.21 12.64 -23.33
N GLU A 116 23.37 13.26 -23.08
CA GLU A 116 24.69 12.62 -23.12
C GLU A 116 24.99 11.82 -21.85
N ASP A 117 24.30 12.12 -20.73
CA ASP A 117 24.46 11.40 -19.46
C ASP A 117 23.88 9.98 -19.51
N PHE A 118 22.99 9.71 -20.47
CA PHE A 118 22.39 8.40 -20.63
C PHE A 118 23.29 7.47 -21.46
N PRO A 119 23.48 6.22 -21.02
CA PRO A 119 24.21 5.24 -21.81
C PRO A 119 23.50 4.99 -23.15
N LYS A 120 24.26 4.68 -24.18
CA LYS A 120 23.69 4.35 -25.49
C LYS A 120 22.76 3.15 -25.36
N ASP A 121 21.51 3.32 -25.76
CA ASP A 121 20.51 2.25 -25.77
C ASP A 121 20.66 1.43 -27.06
N PRO A 122 21.10 0.17 -26.99
CA PRO A 122 21.26 -0.67 -28.18
C PRO A 122 19.93 -0.96 -28.87
N SER A 123 18.82 -0.92 -28.13
CA SER A 123 17.49 -1.21 -28.68
C SER A 123 16.93 -0.11 -29.55
N GLY A 124 17.52 1.09 -29.50
CA GLY A 124 17.01 2.28 -30.18
C GLY A 124 15.63 2.76 -29.66
N CYS A 125 15.08 2.11 -28.62
CA CYS A 125 13.78 2.44 -28.07
C CYS A 125 13.81 3.80 -27.36
N PHE A 126 14.93 4.11 -26.69
CA PHE A 126 15.12 5.42 -26.07
C PHE A 126 15.12 6.56 -27.10
N ASP A 127 15.76 6.37 -28.26
CA ASP A 127 15.77 7.38 -29.32
C ASP A 127 14.37 7.57 -29.93
N GLN A 128 13.63 6.48 -30.16
CA GLN A 128 12.23 6.55 -30.58
C GLN A 128 11.36 7.29 -29.56
N PHE A 129 11.57 7.04 -28.26
CA PHE A 129 10.87 7.72 -27.18
C PHE A 129 11.18 9.22 -27.13
N LYS A 130 12.46 9.61 -27.23
CA LYS A 130 12.86 11.03 -27.33
C LYS A 130 12.20 11.70 -28.53
N HIS A 131 12.17 11.04 -29.70
CA HIS A 131 11.51 11.56 -30.89
C HIS A 131 10.00 11.73 -30.67
N PHE A 132 9.34 10.76 -30.02
CA PHE A 132 7.93 10.85 -29.67
C PHE A 132 7.62 12.04 -28.76
N ILE A 133 8.42 12.25 -27.70
CA ILE A 133 8.28 13.41 -26.81
C ILE A 133 8.46 14.71 -27.58
N LYS A 134 9.51 14.80 -28.40
CA LYS A 134 9.81 16.02 -29.17
C LYS A 134 8.70 16.36 -30.15
N SER A 135 8.12 15.35 -30.81
CA SER A 135 7.00 15.50 -31.73
C SER A 135 5.70 15.91 -31.02
N ASN A 136 5.48 15.44 -29.79
CA ASN A 136 4.24 15.64 -29.05
C ASN A 136 4.41 16.49 -27.77
N PHE A 137 5.40 17.38 -27.77
CA PHE A 137 5.86 18.05 -26.54
C PHE A 137 4.75 18.73 -25.75
N ASN A 138 3.83 19.43 -26.42
CA ASN A 138 2.72 20.10 -25.74
C ASN A 138 1.81 19.11 -25.00
N ILE A 139 1.50 17.97 -25.62
CA ILE A 139 0.68 16.91 -25.01
C ILE A 139 1.44 16.27 -23.85
N CYS A 140 2.71 15.91 -24.05
CA CYS A 140 3.57 15.34 -23.01
C CYS A 140 3.73 16.27 -21.81
N LYS A 141 3.81 17.59 -22.03
CA LYS A 141 3.87 18.60 -20.95
C LYS A 141 2.60 18.55 -20.09
N TRP A 142 1.42 18.55 -20.71
CA TRP A 142 0.15 18.46 -19.97
C TRP A 142 -0.01 17.12 -19.24
N ILE A 143 0.44 16.02 -19.85
CA ILE A 143 0.49 14.71 -19.19
C ILE A 143 1.39 14.78 -17.95
N GLY A 144 2.60 15.33 -18.05
CA GLY A 144 3.52 15.46 -16.92
C GLY A 144 2.95 16.31 -15.78
N ILE A 145 2.37 17.48 -16.09
CA ILE A 145 1.71 18.34 -15.09
C ILE A 145 0.54 17.61 -14.41
N SER A 146 -0.26 16.86 -15.19
CA SER A 146 -1.37 16.07 -14.67
C SER A 146 -0.88 14.96 -13.73
N THR A 147 0.18 14.24 -14.12
CA THR A 147 0.78 13.16 -13.31
C THR A 147 1.23 13.67 -11.93
N VAL A 148 2.01 14.75 -11.89
CA VAL A 148 2.47 15.36 -10.62
C VAL A 148 1.27 15.84 -9.78
N SER A 149 0.26 16.42 -10.43
CA SER A 149 -0.96 16.88 -9.75
C SER A 149 -1.75 15.73 -9.12
N ILE A 150 -1.90 14.61 -9.84
CA ILE A 150 -2.59 13.41 -9.37
C ILE A 150 -1.83 12.77 -8.20
N GLN A 151 -0.50 12.69 -8.28
CA GLN A 151 0.34 12.18 -7.20
C GLN A 151 0.25 13.08 -5.95
N GLY A 152 0.32 14.40 -6.12
CA GLY A 152 0.17 15.37 -5.03
C GLY A 152 -1.21 15.29 -4.36
N LEU A 153 -2.28 15.18 -5.16
CA LEU A 153 -3.63 14.96 -4.65
C LEU A 153 -3.75 13.64 -3.91
N SER A 154 -3.16 12.55 -4.42
CA SER A 154 -3.16 11.24 -3.76
C SER A 154 -2.47 11.28 -2.40
N LEU A 155 -1.31 11.96 -2.33
CA LEU A 155 -0.58 12.18 -1.08
C LEU A 155 -1.41 13.00 -0.09
N LEU A 156 -2.04 14.09 -0.55
CA LEU A 156 -2.93 14.90 0.28
C LEU A 156 -4.11 14.09 0.83
N LEU A 157 -4.78 13.32 -0.03
CA LEU A 157 -5.90 12.46 0.38
C LEU A 157 -5.46 11.41 1.40
N ALA A 158 -4.28 10.80 1.23
CA ALA A 158 -3.71 9.86 2.20
C ALA A 158 -3.41 10.54 3.55
N MET A 159 -2.88 11.76 3.53
CA MET A 159 -2.63 12.56 4.74
C MET A 159 -3.91 12.92 5.48
N VAL A 160 -4.96 13.35 4.76
CA VAL A 160 -6.26 13.63 5.36
C VAL A 160 -6.89 12.35 5.91
N LEU A 161 -6.78 11.23 5.20
CA LEU A 161 -7.25 9.92 5.67
C LEU A 161 -6.53 9.50 6.97
N LYS A 162 -5.21 9.74 7.06
CA LYS A 162 -4.42 9.53 8.28
C LYS A 162 -4.90 10.43 9.43
N ALA A 163 -5.09 11.72 9.16
CA ALA A 163 -5.53 12.69 10.17
C ALA A 163 -6.91 12.33 10.75
N ILE A 164 -7.86 11.95 9.89
CA ILE A 164 -9.21 11.50 10.32
C ILE A 164 -9.12 10.18 11.11
N GLY A 165 -8.24 9.26 10.70
CA GLY A 165 -8.01 8.00 11.41
C GLY A 165 -7.44 8.20 12.81
N SER A 166 -6.44 9.07 12.95
CA SER A 166 -5.81 9.39 14.24
C SER A 166 -6.81 10.01 15.22
N ARG A 167 -7.66 10.96 14.78
CA ARG A 167 -8.66 11.60 15.64
C ARG A 167 -9.65 10.60 16.27
N ARG A 168 -9.99 9.52 15.55
CA ARG A 168 -10.88 8.48 16.05
C ARG A 168 -10.23 7.52 17.04
N TYR A 169 -8.91 7.35 16.99
CA TYR A 169 -8.20 6.55 17.98
C TYR A 169 -8.23 7.26 19.35
N TYR A 170 -7.96 8.57 19.36
CA TYR A 170 -8.05 9.39 20.57
C TYR A 170 -9.47 9.51 21.13
N GLU A 171 -10.51 9.63 20.30
CA GLU A 171 -11.91 9.63 20.77
C GLU A 171 -12.40 8.25 21.25
N SER A 172 -11.73 7.16 20.88
CA SER A 172 -12.13 5.80 21.26
C SER A 172 -11.52 5.34 22.59
N ASP A 173 -10.43 5.96 23.04
CA ASP A 173 -9.78 5.63 24.33
C ASP A 173 -10.54 6.20 25.53
N ASP A 174 -11.46 7.15 25.33
CA ASP A 174 -12.40 7.64 26.35
C ASP A 174 -13.66 6.77 26.49
N GLU A 175 -13.81 5.72 25.67
CA GLU A 175 -14.93 4.77 25.73
C GLU A 175 -14.39 3.33 25.79
N TYR A 176 -13.71 3.02 26.91
CA TYR A 176 -13.20 1.69 27.20
C TYR A 176 -14.33 0.73 27.59
N ALA A 177 -14.91 0.05 26.59
CA ALA A 177 -15.35 -1.33 26.71
C ALA A 177 -15.06 -2.05 25.38
N PRO A 178 -14.10 -2.99 25.32
CA PRO A 178 -13.77 -3.69 24.10
C PRO A 178 -14.79 -4.80 23.83
N GLU A 179 -15.80 -4.50 23.02
CA GLU A 179 -16.75 -5.52 22.52
C GLU A 179 -16.38 -5.93 21.08
N ARG A 180 -15.52 -6.94 20.94
CA ARG A 180 -15.44 -7.80 19.75
C ARG A 180 -14.88 -9.19 20.12
N LEU A 181 -15.74 -10.18 20.35
CA LEU A 181 -15.98 -11.27 19.39
C LEU A 181 -17.10 -12.24 19.84
N PRO A 182 -18.14 -12.48 19.03
CA PRO A 182 -19.03 -13.63 19.20
C PRO A 182 -18.55 -14.76 18.27
N PHE A 183 -17.64 -15.61 18.73
CA PHE A 183 -17.25 -16.83 18.02
C PHE A 183 -16.92 -17.96 19.01
N LEU A 184 -17.95 -18.48 19.69
CA LEU A 184 -18.14 -19.92 19.93
C LEU A 184 -19.55 -20.13 20.50
N LYS A 185 -20.50 -20.52 19.62
CA LYS A 185 -21.82 -21.04 20.02
C LYS A 185 -21.86 -22.51 19.61
N ASN A 186 -22.38 -23.35 20.52
CA ASN A 186 -22.39 -24.82 20.59
C ASN A 186 -21.06 -25.43 21.03
N THR A 187 -20.95 -26.13 22.16
CA THR A 187 -21.83 -27.11 22.83
C THR A 187 -21.69 -26.91 24.35
N LEU A 188 -22.73 -26.75 25.16
CA LEU A 188 -23.62 -27.79 25.64
C LEU A 188 -24.69 -27.08 26.51
N HIS A 189 -25.98 -27.31 26.26
CA HIS A 189 -27.04 -26.79 27.13
C HIS A 189 -27.43 -27.91 28.12
N SER A 190 -27.11 -27.67 29.40
CA SER A 190 -27.77 -28.18 30.63
C SER A 190 -27.77 -29.68 30.99
N PRO A 191 -28.01 -30.04 32.27
CA PRO A 191 -27.60 -29.38 33.52
C PRO A 191 -26.99 -30.41 34.51
N THR A 192 -26.63 -29.95 35.72
CA THR A 192 -26.70 -30.65 37.02
C THR A 192 -25.38 -30.56 37.80
N ALA A 193 -25.50 -29.96 38.98
CA ALA A 193 -24.48 -29.82 40.01
C ALA A 193 -23.85 -31.18 40.36
N CYS A 194 -22.51 -31.21 40.43
CA CYS A 194 -21.79 -32.29 41.08
C CYS A 194 -20.55 -31.68 41.77
N VAL A 195 -20.76 -31.25 43.01
CA VAL A 195 -19.66 -31.08 43.98
C VAL A 195 -19.32 -32.48 44.46
N ILE A 196 -18.15 -32.99 44.05
CA ILE A 196 -17.57 -34.23 44.54
C ILE A 196 -16.54 -33.87 45.62
N GLY A 197 -16.80 -34.36 46.84
CA GLY A 197 -15.96 -34.22 48.01
C GLY A 197 -16.60 -34.86 49.26
N ASP A 198 -16.83 -36.18 49.20
CA ASP A 198 -16.57 -37.27 50.18
C ASP A 198 -16.52 -37.03 51.73
N PRO A 199 -16.79 -38.06 52.58
CA PRO A 199 -18.06 -38.19 53.31
C PRO A 199 -17.99 -38.21 54.86
N VAL A 200 -19.12 -37.85 55.48
CA VAL A 200 -19.81 -38.38 56.70
C VAL A 200 -19.00 -38.81 57.95
N PHE A 201 -19.08 -37.93 58.99
CA PHE A 201 -19.33 -38.08 60.45
C PHE A 201 -18.51 -39.05 61.34
N PRO A 202 -18.17 -38.62 62.59
CA PRO A 202 -19.06 -38.95 63.72
C PRO A 202 -19.27 -37.85 64.80
N SER A 203 -20.51 -37.83 65.30
CA SER A 203 -21.00 -37.57 66.67
C SER A 203 -20.02 -37.04 67.74
N LYS A 204 -20.34 -35.87 68.31
CA LYS A 204 -20.19 -35.61 69.76
C LYS A 204 -21.10 -34.46 70.24
N ASN A 205 -22.10 -34.81 71.05
CA ASN A 205 -22.77 -33.88 71.96
C ASN A 205 -21.74 -33.38 72.98
N ASP A 206 -21.76 -32.10 73.32
CA ASP A 206 -21.56 -31.59 74.69
C ASP A 206 -22.05 -30.13 74.79
N THR A 207 -23.17 -30.00 75.51
CA THR A 207 -23.72 -28.83 76.21
C THR A 207 -22.68 -28.01 76.94
N TRP A 208 -22.72 -26.67 76.84
CA TRP A 208 -22.44 -25.72 77.95
C TRP A 208 -22.95 -24.31 77.61
N ASN A 209 -24.20 -24.00 77.99
CA ASN A 209 -24.70 -22.63 78.11
C ASN A 209 -24.12 -22.00 79.38
N LYS A 210 -23.41 -20.88 79.25
CA LYS A 210 -23.04 -20.03 80.38
C LYS A 210 -24.24 -19.15 80.78
N GLN A 211 -24.86 -19.55 81.88
CA GLN A 211 -25.22 -18.75 83.05
C GLN A 211 -25.57 -17.26 82.81
N THR A 212 -26.87 -16.97 82.79
CA THR A 212 -27.44 -15.68 83.20
C THR A 212 -27.56 -15.64 84.73
N GLU A 213 -27.19 -14.49 85.28
CA GLU A 213 -27.38 -14.06 86.65
C GLU A 213 -28.85 -14.15 87.08
N ASP A 214 -29.12 -14.68 88.28
CA ASP A 214 -30.01 -14.04 89.26
C ASP A 214 -29.97 -14.75 90.63
N LYS A 215 -29.63 -13.94 91.64
CA LYS A 215 -29.97 -13.92 93.07
C LYS A 215 -30.18 -15.22 93.87
#